data_AF-A0A1I4Z9B5-F1
#
_entry.id   AF-A0A1I4Z9B5-F1
#
_cell.length_a   1.000
_cell.length_b   1.000
_cell.length_c   1.000
_cell.angle_alpha   90.00
_cell.angle_beta   90.00
_cell.angle_gamma   90.00
#
_symmetry.space_group_name_H-M   'P 1'
#
loop_
_entity.id
_entity.type
_entity.pdbx_description
1 polymer ?
#
loop_
_entity_poly.entity_id
_entity_poly.type
_entity_poly.pdbx_seq_one_letter_code
_entity_poly.pdbx_strand_id
1 'polypeptide(L)'
;MLTLSPAQLADAKAQNLSILSYLANHFDNPTIAFAAPLIAFVAISKSFLGHYIGASEGLKGLIVKTGKRPSAKALDRMVAAFMLVVCWIVATLNPSILGMIETIGGPVIAAILFLMPMYAIHNVPAMARFRGQASNVFVTA
;
A
#
# COMPACT_ATOMS: atom_id res chain seq x y z
N MET A 1 12.68 -10.51 -1.54
CA MET A 1 12.92 -10.55 -3.00
C MET A 1 14.28 -11.19 -3.23
N LEU A 2 14.32 -12.52 -3.41
CA LEU A 2 15.53 -13.26 -3.79
C LEU A 2 15.33 -14.01 -5.11
N THR A 3 14.19 -13.80 -5.77
CA THR A 3 13.78 -14.51 -6.98
C THR A 3 14.01 -13.69 -8.26
N LEU A 4 14.34 -12.40 -8.15
CA LEU A 4 14.61 -11.50 -9.27
C LEU A 4 15.92 -10.74 -9.03
N SER A 5 16.74 -10.60 -10.08
CA SER A 5 17.86 -9.67 -10.09
C SER A 5 17.39 -8.22 -10.23
N PRO A 6 18.23 -7.21 -9.90
CA PRO A 6 17.89 -5.80 -10.11
C PRO A 6 17.53 -5.48 -11.56
N ALA A 7 18.19 -6.13 -12.52
CA ALA A 7 17.89 -5.98 -13.95
C ALA A 7 16.49 -6.52 -14.28
N GLN A 8 16.14 -7.71 -13.80
CA GLN A 8 14.81 -8.28 -14.03
C GLN A 8 13.69 -7.46 -13.37
N LEU A 9 13.96 -6.82 -12.24
CA LEU A 9 13.01 -5.91 -11.60
C LEU A 9 12.81 -4.63 -12.42
N ALA A 10 13.90 -4.08 -12.99
CA ALA A 10 13.84 -2.95 -13.90
C ALA A 10 13.08 -3.29 -15.19
N ASP A 11 13.26 -4.49 -15.72
CA ASP A 11 12.52 -4.97 -16.89
C ASP A 11 11.02 -5.16 -16.59
N ALA A 12 10.68 -5.77 -15.45
CA ALA A 12 9.30 -5.89 -15.00
C ALA A 12 8.63 -4.51 -14.82
N LYS A 13 9.38 -3.52 -14.32
CA LYS A 13 8.94 -2.12 -14.19
C LYS A 13 8.68 -1.49 -15.55
N ALA A 14 9.58 -1.68 -16.51
CA ALA A 14 9.45 -1.15 -17.86
C ALA A 14 8.23 -1.74 -18.59
N GLN A 15 7.93 -3.01 -18.36
CA GLN A 15 6.78 -3.70 -18.95
C GLN A 15 5.47 -3.47 -18.17
N ASN A 16 5.51 -2.80 -17.02
CA ASN A 16 4.40 -2.63 -16.09
C ASN A 16 3.64 -3.95 -15.79
N LEU A 17 4.39 -5.04 -15.64
CA LEU A 17 3.84 -6.35 -15.31
C LEU A 17 3.95 -6.62 -13.80
N SER A 18 3.00 -7.39 -13.28
CA SER A 18 3.17 -7.97 -11.95
C SER A 18 4.37 -8.92 -11.95
N ILE A 19 5.05 -9.10 -10.82
CA ILE A 19 6.18 -10.03 -10.71
C ILE A 19 5.77 -11.46 -11.10
N LEU A 20 4.56 -11.88 -10.74
CA LEU A 20 4.03 -13.20 -11.11
C LEU A 20 3.83 -13.32 -12.63
N SER A 21 3.29 -12.29 -13.28
CA SER A 21 3.13 -12.24 -14.74
C SER A 21 4.47 -12.19 -15.46
N TYR A 22 5.43 -11.43 -14.94
CA TYR A 22 6.78 -11.35 -15.49
C TYR A 22 7.49 -12.71 -15.45
N LEU A 23 7.43 -13.40 -14.31
CA LEU A 23 8.00 -14.75 -14.16
C LEU A 23 7.27 -15.76 -15.07
N ALA A 24 5.95 -15.69 -15.17
CA ALA A 24 5.18 -16.57 -16.05
C ALA A 24 5.61 -16.43 -17.53
N ASN A 25 5.83 -15.20 -17.99
CA ASN A 25 6.30 -14.92 -19.36
C ASN A 25 7.76 -15.34 -19.56
N HIS A 26 8.59 -15.25 -18.52
CA HIS A 26 10.01 -15.61 -18.60
C HIS A 26 10.26 -17.13 -18.65
N PHE A 27 9.44 -17.93 -17.97
CA PHE A 27 9.59 -19.38 -17.91
C PHE A 27 8.93 -20.16 -19.06
N ASP A 28 8.26 -19.46 -19.99
CA ASP A 28 7.63 -19.97 -21.22
C ASP A 28 6.98 -21.36 -21.06
N ASN A 29 6.25 -21.54 -19.96
CA ASN A 29 5.66 -22.81 -19.55
C ASN A 29 4.12 -22.77 -19.67
N PRO A 30 3.48 -23.63 -20.48
CA PRO A 30 2.04 -23.60 -20.72
C PRO A 30 1.19 -23.73 -19.44
N THR A 31 1.65 -24.51 -18.46
CA THR A 31 0.96 -24.71 -17.19
C THR A 31 0.97 -23.45 -16.33
N ILE A 32 2.11 -22.75 -16.31
CA ILE A 32 2.26 -21.49 -15.55
C ILE A 32 1.45 -20.37 -16.22
N ALA A 33 1.46 -20.30 -17.56
CA ALA A 33 0.68 -19.31 -18.31
C ALA A 33 -0.83 -19.39 -18.03
N PHE A 34 -1.37 -20.60 -17.80
CA PHE A 34 -2.78 -20.78 -17.45
C PHE A 34 -3.07 -20.59 -15.95
N ALA A 35 -2.22 -21.14 -15.08
CA ALA A 35 -2.45 -21.08 -13.63
C ALA A 35 -2.18 -19.70 -13.03
N ALA A 36 -1.18 -18.96 -13.56
CA ALA A 36 -0.75 -17.69 -12.98
C ALA A 36 -1.84 -16.61 -12.98
N PRO A 37 -2.62 -16.37 -14.06
CA PRO A 37 -3.73 -15.41 -14.03
C PRO A 37 -4.81 -15.77 -13.01
N LEU A 38 -5.15 -17.06 -12.87
CA LEU A 38 -6.15 -17.52 -11.91
C LEU A 38 -5.66 -17.29 -10.47
N ILE A 39 -4.42 -17.65 -10.18
CA ILE A 39 -3.79 -17.41 -8.88
C ILE A 39 -3.73 -15.91 -8.60
N ALA A 40 -3.34 -15.10 -9.59
CA ALA A 40 -3.30 -13.65 -9.48
C ALA A 40 -4.69 -13.08 -9.15
N PHE A 41 -5.73 -13.53 -9.85
CA PHE A 41 -7.11 -13.09 -9.62
C PHE A 41 -7.59 -13.40 -8.19
N VAL A 42 -7.38 -14.63 -7.71
CA VAL A 42 -7.75 -15.03 -6.34
C VAL A 42 -6.96 -14.24 -5.31
N ALA A 43 -5.65 -14.08 -5.52
CA ALA A 43 -4.77 -13.33 -4.63
C ALA A 43 -5.17 -11.85 -4.55
N ILE A 44 -5.42 -11.20 -5.69
CA ILE A 44 -5.87 -9.80 -5.76
C ILE A 44 -7.22 -9.65 -5.06
N SER A 45 -8.18 -10.53 -5.35
CA SER A 45 -9.53 -10.47 -4.75
C SER A 45 -9.47 -10.58 -3.22
N LYS A 46 -8.68 -11.51 -2.69
CA LYS A 46 -8.49 -11.68 -1.24
C LYS A 46 -7.77 -10.50 -0.62
N SER A 47 -6.68 -10.04 -1.24
CA SER A 47 -5.90 -8.90 -0.75
C SER A 47 -6.72 -7.61 -0.75
N PHE A 48 -7.53 -7.40 -1.80
CA PHE A 48 -8.35 -6.20 -1.99
C PHE A 48 -9.28 -5.96 -0.81
N LEU A 49 -9.95 -7.00 -0.28
CA LEU A 49 -10.92 -6.82 0.80
C LEU A 49 -10.29 -6.22 2.06
N GLY A 50 -9.11 -6.69 2.45
CA GLY A 50 -8.40 -6.16 3.62
C GLY A 50 -8.00 -4.69 3.44
N HIS A 51 -7.48 -4.35 2.26
CA HIS A 51 -7.10 -2.97 1.94
C HIS A 51 -8.31 -2.05 1.82
N TYR A 52 -9.41 -2.52 1.23
CA TYR A 52 -10.64 -1.77 1.08
C TYR A 52 -11.24 -1.42 2.45
N ILE A 53 -11.32 -2.38 3.37
CA ILE A 53 -11.87 -2.15 4.72
C ILE A 53 -11.03 -1.09 5.44
N GLY A 54 -9.70 -1.25 5.47
CA GLY A 54 -8.81 -0.29 6.14
C GLY A 54 -8.88 1.12 5.53
N ALA A 55 -8.86 1.23 4.20
CA ALA A 55 -8.98 2.51 3.51
C ALA A 55 -10.36 3.17 3.74
N SER A 56 -11.44 2.38 3.68
CA SER A 56 -12.80 2.84 3.94
C SER A 56 -12.94 3.38 5.36
N GLU A 57 -12.48 2.63 6.37
CA GLU A 57 -12.52 3.08 7.77
C GLU A 57 -11.69 4.34 8.00
N GLY A 58 -10.48 4.40 7.44
CA GLY A 58 -9.64 5.59 7.48
C GLY A 58 -10.34 6.81 6.89
N LEU A 59 -10.93 6.68 5.70
CA LEU A 59 -11.63 7.78 5.03
C LEU A 59 -12.89 8.22 5.80
N LYS A 60 -13.67 7.27 6.32
CA LYS A 60 -14.82 7.58 7.21
C LYS A 60 -14.35 8.38 8.43
N GLY A 61 -13.27 7.95 9.08
CA GLY A 61 -12.68 8.63 10.22
C GLY A 61 -12.23 10.05 9.91
N LEU A 62 -11.59 10.27 8.75
CA LEU A 62 -11.19 11.60 8.29
C LEU A 62 -12.40 12.52 8.07
N ILE A 63 -13.45 12.02 7.43
CA ILE A 63 -14.68 12.79 7.17
C ILE A 63 -15.35 13.19 8.49
N VAL A 64 -15.48 12.28 9.44
CA VAL A 64 -16.07 12.59 10.76
C VAL A 64 -15.22 13.61 11.53
N LYS A 65 -13.89 13.54 11.43
CA LYS A 65 -12.97 14.52 12.05
C LYS A 65 -13.08 15.92 11.47
N THR A 66 -13.65 16.09 10.26
CA THR A 66 -13.91 17.42 9.68
C THR A 66 -15.10 18.15 10.33
N GLY A 67 -15.77 17.53 11.30
CA GLY A 67 -16.97 18.07 11.95
C GLY A 67 -18.28 17.72 11.23
N LYS A 68 -18.20 17.18 10.01
CA LYS A 68 -19.37 16.66 9.29
C LYS A 68 -19.82 15.34 9.90
N ARG A 69 -21.14 15.20 10.16
CA ARG A 69 -21.75 13.97 10.69
C ARG A 69 -22.87 13.47 9.76
N PRO A 70 -22.55 13.01 8.54
CA PRO A 70 -23.53 12.38 7.67
C PRO A 70 -24.13 11.13 8.32
N SER A 71 -25.33 10.73 7.91
CA SER A 71 -25.92 9.47 8.35
C SER A 71 -25.06 8.29 7.91
N ALA A 72 -25.07 7.19 8.67
CA ALA A 72 -24.24 6.02 8.40
C ALA A 72 -24.37 5.52 6.95
N LYS A 73 -25.61 5.39 6.46
CA LYS A 73 -25.88 4.95 5.08
C LYS A 73 -25.32 5.93 4.02
N ALA A 74 -25.39 7.23 4.28
CA ALA A 74 -24.86 8.24 3.37
C ALA A 74 -23.33 8.23 3.38
N LEU A 75 -22.71 8.08 4.55
CA LEU A 75 -21.27 7.96 4.71
C LEU A 75 -20.72 6.74 3.98
N ASP A 76 -21.36 5.58 4.18
CA ASP A 76 -20.98 4.32 3.53
C ASP A 76 -21.06 4.42 2.00
N ARG A 77 -22.17 4.97 1.49
CA ARG A 77 -22.37 5.13 0.04
C ARG A 77 -21.37 6.09 -0.57
N MET A 78 -21.10 7.22 0.10
CA MET A 78 -20.13 8.21 -0.36
C MET A 78 -18.72 7.63 -0.40
N VAL A 79 -18.30 6.92 0.66
CA VAL A 79 -16.98 6.28 0.71
C VAL A 79 -16.87 5.18 -0.35
N ALA A 80 -17.88 4.32 -0.49
CA ALA A 80 -17.89 3.29 -1.53
C ALA A 80 -17.83 3.88 -2.95
N ALA A 81 -18.61 4.93 -3.22
CA ALA A 81 -18.59 5.62 -4.52
C ALA A 81 -17.24 6.27 -4.79
N PHE A 82 -16.64 6.93 -3.79
CA PHE A 82 -15.31 7.51 -3.90
C PHE A 82 -14.25 6.46 -4.21
N MET A 83 -14.24 5.36 -3.44
CA MET A 83 -13.32 4.24 -3.66
C MET A 83 -13.47 3.64 -5.06
N LEU A 84 -14.71 3.43 -5.53
CA LEU A 84 -14.98 2.91 -6.86
C LEU A 84 -14.43 3.84 -7.96
N VAL A 85 -14.70 5.14 -7.85
CA VAL A 85 -14.22 6.13 -8.83
C VAL A 85 -12.69 6.17 -8.86
N VAL A 86 -12.05 6.20 -7.68
CA VAL A 86 -10.57 6.20 -7.59
C VAL A 86 -9.99 4.91 -8.19
N CYS A 87 -10.53 3.74 -7.83
CA CYS A 87 -10.10 2.46 -8.39
C CYS A 87 -10.27 2.41 -9.91
N TRP A 88 -11.38 2.92 -10.43
CA TRP A 88 -11.64 2.95 -11.88
C TRP A 88 -10.66 3.87 -12.62
N ILE A 89 -10.41 5.07 -12.08
CA ILE A 89 -9.43 6.00 -12.65
C ILE A 89 -8.04 5.36 -12.69
N VAL A 90 -7.59 4.79 -11.58
CA VAL A 90 -6.27 4.14 -11.50
C VAL A 90 -6.18 2.95 -12.46
N ALA A 91 -7.22 2.12 -12.56
CA ALA A 91 -7.27 1.00 -13.49
C ALA A 91 -7.22 1.45 -14.96
N THR A 92 -7.83 2.59 -15.28
CA THR A 92 -7.88 3.14 -16.65
C THR A 92 -6.56 3.79 -17.04
N LEU A 93 -5.94 4.54 -16.12
CA LEU A 93 -4.66 5.20 -16.38
C LEU A 93 -3.48 4.24 -16.39
N ASN A 94 -3.65 3.04 -15.82
CA ASN A 94 -2.64 1.98 -15.72
C ASN A 94 -1.23 2.51 -15.31
N PRO A 95 -1.12 3.23 -14.18
CA PRO A 95 0.18 3.74 -13.73
C PRO A 95 1.12 2.58 -13.37
N SER A 96 2.42 2.87 -13.33
CA SER A 96 3.41 1.87 -12.92
C SER A 96 3.19 1.43 -11.47
N ILE A 97 2.90 0.14 -11.25
CA ILE A 97 2.67 -0.41 -9.89
C ILE A 97 3.95 -0.28 -9.05
N LEU A 98 5.10 -0.65 -9.61
CA LEU A 98 6.39 -0.50 -8.94
C LEU A 98 6.70 0.98 -8.67
N GLY A 99 6.40 1.85 -9.63
CA GLY A 99 6.50 3.30 -9.45
C GLY A 99 5.69 3.79 -8.26
N MET A 100 4.40 3.40 -8.15
CA MET A 100 3.56 3.78 -7.01
C MET A 100 4.12 3.31 -5.66
N ILE A 101 4.67 2.09 -5.61
CA ILE A 101 5.29 1.56 -4.39
C ILE A 101 6.51 2.38 -4.02
N GLU A 102 7.35 2.77 -4.98
CA GLU A 102 8.56 3.57 -4.72
C GLU A 102 8.23 5.01 -4.34
N THR A 103 7.34 5.68 -5.09
CA THR A 103 7.12 7.13 -4.96
C THR A 103 6.18 7.50 -3.83
N ILE A 104 5.18 6.66 -3.54
CA ILE A 104 4.18 6.93 -2.50
C ILE A 104 4.36 5.95 -1.35
N GLY A 105 4.42 4.64 -1.65
CA GLY A 105 4.54 3.60 -0.64
C GLY A 105 5.80 3.75 0.22
N GLY A 106 6.96 3.94 -0.41
CA GLY A 106 8.26 4.09 0.24
C GLY A 106 8.27 5.23 1.26
N PRO A 107 7.99 6.48 0.85
CA PRO A 107 7.95 7.61 1.76
C PRO A 107 6.92 7.47 2.89
N VAL A 108 5.71 6.97 2.60
CA VAL A 108 4.66 6.80 3.63
C VAL A 108 5.06 5.73 4.65
N ILE A 109 5.56 4.59 4.19
CA ILE A 109 6.03 3.51 5.07
C ILE A 109 7.22 4.01 5.89
N ALA A 110 8.18 4.71 5.30
CA ALA A 110 9.32 5.27 6.02
C ALA A 110 8.87 6.29 7.08
N ALA A 111 7.90 7.14 6.75
CA ALA A 111 7.35 8.10 7.69
C ALA A 111 6.64 7.40 8.87
N ILE A 112 5.85 6.35 8.62
CA ILE A 112 5.09 5.66 9.66
C ILE A 112 5.99 4.74 10.50
N LEU A 113 6.90 3.99 9.87
CA LEU A 113 7.73 3.00 10.57
C LEU A 113 8.95 3.60 11.25
N PHE A 114 9.56 4.63 10.64
CA PHE A 114 10.78 5.22 11.17
C PHE A 114 10.51 6.59 11.79
N LEU A 115 9.92 7.54 11.06
CA LEU A 115 9.82 8.92 11.56
C LEU A 115 8.77 9.12 12.67
N MET A 116 7.60 8.48 12.55
CA MET A 116 6.49 8.67 13.49
C MET A 116 6.85 8.19 14.91
N PRO A 117 7.48 7.01 15.13
CA PRO A 117 7.94 6.61 16.45
C PRO A 117 8.95 7.59 17.05
N MET A 118 9.91 8.09 16.25
CA MET A 118 10.90 9.07 16.69
C MET A 118 10.22 10.37 17.16
N TYR A 119 9.33 10.90 16.32
CA TYR A 119 8.54 12.09 16.65
C TYR A 119 7.72 11.88 17.93
N ALA A 120 7.12 10.70 18.08
CA ALA A 120 6.24 10.42 19.20
C ALA A 120 7.01 10.27 20.53
N ILE A 121 8.23 9.72 20.53
CA ILE A 121 9.11 9.72 21.72
C ILE A 121 9.37 11.15 22.20
N HIS A 122 9.61 12.08 21.29
CA HIS A 122 9.92 13.49 21.62
C HIS A 122 8.69 14.31 22.02
N ASN A 123 7.51 14.01 21.47
CA ASN A 123 6.32 14.86 21.64
C ASN A 123 5.24 14.27 22.55
N VAL A 124 5.20 12.95 22.76
CA VAL A 124 4.17 12.31 23.58
C VAL A 124 4.69 12.07 25.01
N PRO A 125 4.08 12.66 26.06
CA PRO A 125 4.55 12.53 27.44
C PRO A 125 4.67 11.09 27.93
N ALA A 126 3.73 10.22 27.52
CA ALA A 126 3.74 8.80 27.88
C ALA A 126 4.97 8.03 27.36
N MET A 127 5.64 8.55 26.31
CA MET A 127 6.85 7.94 25.73
C MET A 127 8.14 8.64 26.15
N ALA A 128 8.06 9.66 27.02
CA ALA A 128 9.23 10.43 27.45
C ALA A 128 10.31 9.58 28.15
N ARG A 129 9.93 8.47 28.79
CA ARG A 129 10.87 7.51 29.41
C ARG A 129 11.88 6.90 28.44
N PHE A 130 11.62 6.93 27.14
CA PHE A 130 12.48 6.38 26.09
C PHE A 130 13.43 7.42 25.47
N ARG A 131 13.36 8.68 25.90
CA ARG A 131 14.24 9.77 25.43
C ARG A 131 15.66 9.59 25.97
N GLY A 132 16.66 9.94 25.15
CA GLY A 132 18.06 10.01 25.58
C GLY A 132 18.70 8.68 25.97
N GLN A 133 18.01 7.55 25.79
CA GLN A 133 18.61 6.24 26.02
C GLN A 133 19.62 5.96 24.90
N ALA A 134 20.81 5.47 25.27
CA ALA A 134 21.88 5.14 24.32
C ALA A 134 21.41 4.15 23.24
N SER A 135 20.50 3.24 23.59
CA SER A 135 19.86 2.28 22.67
C SER A 135 19.08 2.91 21.52
N ASN A 136 18.64 4.16 21.68
CA ASN A 136 17.79 4.86 20.71
C ASN A 136 18.50 6.04 20.04
N VAL A 137 19.79 6.29 20.31
CA VAL A 137 20.53 7.44 19.74
C VAL A 137 20.49 7.45 18.21
N PHE A 138 20.62 6.30 17.55
CA PHE A 138 20.54 6.21 16.08
C PHE A 138 19.16 6.57 15.49
N VAL A 139 18.13 6.55 16.33
CA VAL A 139 16.73 6.72 15.93
C VAL A 139 16.23 8.08 16.42
N THR A 140 16.67 8.57 17.58
CA THR A 140 16.12 9.78 18.23
C THR A 140 17.06 10.98 18.29
N ALA A 141 18.32 10.87 17.83
CA ALA A 141 19.27 11.98 17.77
C ALA A 141 18.91 13.01 16.70
#